data_AF-A0A7J6ML43-F1
#
_entry.id   AF-A0A7J6ML43-F1
#
_cell.length_a   1.000
_cell.length_b   1.000
_cell.length_c   1.000
_cell.angle_alpha   90.00
_cell.angle_beta   90.00
_cell.angle_gamma   90.00
#
_symmetry.space_group_name_H-M   'P 1'
#
loop_
_entity.id
_entity.type
_entity.pdbx_description
1 polymer ?
#
loop_
_entity_poly.entity_id
_entity_poly.type
_entity_poly.pdbx_seq_one_letter_code
_entity_poly.pdbx_strand_id
1 'polypeptide(L)'
;MSVARSPAFDSALHVIKGAVCTVLRIPTGRTTDRVSPHEGGGKITINSIKDEPTEEQKELIATNVHNKVEENAPFKIFTGVPRELAEKKYFDTMYDSFKVPDSVKELRLVYLEQWNLNCNVHPIVKSTGLLGEINLTKWKYSAKKSTLEISFTVEATSDVFEMAEEDSNVEDLPPLEIAVPYVPDEQLSQEGVLGVSEGQKVTPWEVEGADEGIDYDKLIRDFGCSPIDQKLIDRMERVTGKKAHRFLRRGLFFSHRDLNILLDKYERGIPFYLYTGRGPSSESLHLGHLVPFQFTKWLQDTFDVPLVIQLTDDEKFFFKDYLTLEEAHRLAYENAKDIIACGFDMSKTFIFSDLDYMGTMYPNVCKIQKLITYNQARGAFGFTGSDSVGKSSFCAIQASPSFSTTFPSIFGDRKDIMCLIPQAIDQDPYFRVTRDVAPRMGMLKPALIHSKFFPALQGHKTKMSGSVGNTTIMVTDTPKEIKNKIMKYCFSGGQETAEEQRRLGANLDVDVAYEYLRYIMDDDEKFEQIGEDYSSGKLLTGEVKNILVDELVKLTKQHQEARAKVTDDMVKEFMNPNR
;
A
#
# COMPACT_ATOMS: atom_id res chain seq x y z
N MET A 1 -24.61 17.11 44.17
CA MET A 1 -25.59 16.76 43.12
C MET A 1 -24.79 16.54 41.84
N SER A 2 -24.98 15.41 41.14
CA SER A 2 -24.32 15.20 39.85
C SER A 2 -24.93 16.16 38.83
N VAL A 3 -24.12 17.01 38.21
CA VAL A 3 -24.56 17.87 37.10
C VAL A 3 -25.01 16.95 35.96
N ALA A 4 -26.21 17.20 35.42
CA ALA A 4 -26.72 16.44 34.28
C ALA A 4 -25.89 16.76 33.03
N ARG A 5 -25.66 15.76 32.17
CA ARG A 5 -24.96 15.97 30.91
C ARG A 5 -25.87 16.72 29.94
N SER A 6 -25.45 17.90 29.50
CA SER A 6 -26.17 18.68 28.49
C SER A 6 -25.81 18.20 27.07
N PRO A 7 -26.67 18.45 26.06
CA PRO A 7 -26.32 18.12 24.67
C PRO A 7 -25.04 18.80 24.19
N ALA A 8 -24.79 20.04 24.64
CA ALA A 8 -23.55 20.76 24.34
C ALA A 8 -22.32 20.09 24.98
N PHE A 9 -22.42 19.63 26.23
CA PHE A 9 -21.34 18.89 26.87
C PHE A 9 -21.02 17.61 26.09
N ASP A 10 -22.03 16.81 25.77
CA ASP A 10 -21.84 15.56 25.03
C ASP A 10 -21.26 15.78 23.64
N SER A 11 -21.74 16.79 22.92
CA SER A 11 -21.25 17.14 21.59
C SER A 11 -19.79 17.64 21.63
N ALA A 12 -19.43 18.43 22.66
CA ALA A 12 -18.06 18.89 22.88
C ALA A 12 -17.09 17.74 23.13
N LEU A 13 -17.52 16.66 23.81
CA LEU A 13 -16.68 15.46 23.97
C LEU A 13 -16.28 14.85 22.62
N HIS A 14 -17.18 14.81 21.64
CA HIS A 14 -16.85 14.26 20.31
C HIS A 14 -15.83 15.15 19.58
N VAL A 15 -15.95 16.47 19.68
CA VAL A 15 -15.02 17.43 19.08
C VAL A 15 -13.64 17.31 19.72
N ILE A 16 -13.57 17.36 21.06
CA ILE A 16 -12.32 17.29 21.82
C ILE A 16 -11.64 15.93 21.64
N LYS A 17 -12.39 14.82 21.73
CA LYS A 17 -11.84 13.47 21.54
C LYS A 17 -11.21 13.33 20.16
N GLY A 18 -11.90 13.75 19.10
CA GLY A 18 -11.35 13.70 17.74
C GLY A 18 -10.07 14.55 17.61
N ALA A 19 -10.07 15.77 18.15
CA ALA A 19 -8.87 16.62 18.14
C ALA A 19 -7.67 15.98 18.86
N VAL A 20 -7.89 15.43 20.06
CA VAL A 20 -6.84 14.76 20.84
C VAL A 20 -6.35 13.50 20.13
N CYS A 21 -7.25 12.65 19.63
CA CYS A 21 -6.89 11.43 18.93
C CYS A 21 -6.12 11.73 17.64
N THR A 22 -6.50 12.78 16.90
CA THR A 22 -5.79 13.23 15.71
C THR A 22 -4.39 13.77 16.03
N VAL A 23 -4.26 14.66 17.01
CA VAL A 23 -2.97 15.30 17.32
C VAL A 23 -2.01 14.36 18.02
N LEU A 24 -2.51 13.55 18.96
CA LEU A 24 -1.70 12.58 19.72
C LEU A 24 -1.62 11.21 19.02
N ARG A 25 -2.30 11.04 17.88
CA ARG A 25 -2.24 9.84 17.03
C ARG A 25 -2.57 8.54 17.76
N ILE A 26 -3.57 8.60 18.63
CA ILE A 26 -4.12 7.43 19.32
C ILE A 26 -5.46 7.03 18.68
N PRO A 27 -5.85 5.74 18.73
CA PRO A 27 -7.15 5.33 18.22
C PRO A 27 -8.31 6.08 18.88
N THR A 28 -9.40 6.31 18.15
CA THR A 28 -10.64 6.80 18.77
C THR A 28 -11.33 5.72 19.60
N GLY A 29 -11.15 4.46 19.23
CA GLY A 29 -11.67 3.31 19.97
C GLY A 29 -10.98 3.11 21.31
N ARG A 30 -11.77 2.82 22.34
CA ARG A 30 -11.34 2.46 23.70
C ARG A 30 -10.48 3.49 24.42
N THR A 31 -10.45 4.74 23.98
CA THR A 31 -9.57 5.77 24.56
C THR A 31 -10.20 6.67 25.60
N THR A 32 -11.52 6.87 25.60
CA THR A 32 -12.17 7.64 26.67
C THR A 32 -12.34 6.78 27.92
N ASP A 33 -11.57 7.12 28.96
CA ASP A 33 -11.55 6.44 30.26
C ASP A 33 -12.55 7.04 31.25
N ARG A 34 -12.81 8.35 31.17
CA ARG A 34 -13.76 9.04 32.05
C ARG A 34 -14.28 10.33 31.48
N VAL A 35 -15.53 10.66 31.80
CA VAL A 35 -16.12 11.98 31.55
C VAL A 35 -16.75 12.50 32.84
N SER A 36 -16.67 13.80 33.10
CA SER A 36 -17.22 14.41 34.31
C SER A 36 -17.76 15.82 34.01
N PRO A 37 -19.09 16.02 33.95
CA PRO A 37 -19.67 17.33 33.68
C PRO A 37 -19.56 18.26 34.89
N HIS A 38 -19.46 19.56 34.62
CA HIS A 38 -19.69 20.64 35.59
C HIS A 38 -20.48 21.78 34.94
N GLU A 39 -20.84 22.81 35.71
CA GLU A 39 -21.55 23.97 35.15
C GLU A 39 -20.71 24.62 34.04
N GLY A 40 -21.34 24.85 32.87
CA GLY A 40 -20.68 25.45 31.70
C GLY A 40 -19.62 24.59 31.00
N GLY A 41 -19.47 23.30 31.33
CA GLY A 41 -18.44 22.47 30.69
C GLY A 41 -18.21 21.11 31.34
N GLY A 42 -16.96 20.66 31.38
CA GLY A 42 -16.61 19.44 32.10
C GLY A 42 -15.19 18.97 31.86
N LYS A 43 -15.00 17.67 32.03
CA LYS A 43 -13.70 17.00 31.89
C LYS A 43 -13.83 15.75 31.06
N ILE A 44 -12.81 15.50 30.24
CA ILE A 44 -12.59 14.23 29.56
C ILE A 44 -11.23 13.67 29.99
N THR A 45 -11.20 12.39 30.33
CA THR A 45 -9.99 11.62 30.62
C THR A 45 -9.79 10.63 29.49
N ILE A 46 -8.64 10.73 28.83
CA ILE A 46 -8.24 9.90 27.70
C ILE A 46 -7.07 9.03 28.16
N ASN A 47 -7.14 7.72 27.93
CA ASN A 47 -6.06 6.78 28.25
C ASN A 47 -5.17 6.52 27.02
N SER A 48 -4.25 5.55 27.16
CA SER A 48 -3.28 5.21 26.11
C SER A 48 -2.34 6.36 25.74
N ILE A 49 -2.18 7.33 26.64
CA ILE A 49 -1.26 8.46 26.47
C ILE A 49 0.08 8.07 27.08
N LYS A 50 1.06 7.77 26.23
CA LYS A 50 2.40 7.31 26.64
C LYS A 50 3.25 8.41 27.26
N ASP A 51 3.13 9.62 26.72
CA ASP A 51 3.96 10.79 27.07
C ASP A 51 3.08 12.02 27.30
N GLU A 52 3.55 12.95 28.12
CA GLU A 52 2.86 14.22 28.32
C GLU A 52 2.87 15.04 27.02
N PRO A 53 1.72 15.55 26.55
CA PRO A 53 1.68 16.40 25.36
C PRO A 53 2.55 17.66 25.52
N THR A 54 3.31 18.00 24.49
CA THR A 54 4.07 19.25 24.43
C THR A 54 3.14 20.46 24.36
N GLU A 55 3.64 21.67 24.65
CA GLU A 55 2.83 22.89 24.52
C GLU A 55 2.37 23.12 23.07
N GLU A 56 3.21 22.82 22.08
CA GLU A 56 2.83 22.86 20.65
C GLU A 56 1.68 21.89 20.34
N GLN A 57 1.69 20.68 20.91
CA GLN A 57 0.60 19.72 20.75
C GLN A 57 -0.68 20.21 21.43
N LYS A 58 -0.60 20.82 22.62
CA LYS A 58 -1.76 21.39 23.32
C LYS A 58 -2.37 22.54 22.51
N GLU A 59 -1.55 23.43 21.96
CA GLU A 59 -1.99 24.53 21.10
C GLU A 59 -2.64 24.01 19.80
N LEU A 60 -2.05 22.98 19.18
CA LEU A 60 -2.62 22.34 18.00
C LEU A 60 -3.96 21.65 18.31
N ILE A 61 -4.11 21.00 19.47
CA ILE A 61 -5.40 20.43 19.91
C ILE A 61 -6.44 21.53 20.06
N ALA A 62 -6.11 22.63 20.74
CA ALA A 62 -7.04 23.76 20.90
C ALA A 62 -7.44 24.37 19.54
N THR A 63 -6.46 24.55 18.64
CA THR A 63 -6.69 25.04 17.28
C THR A 63 -7.62 24.11 16.49
N ASN A 64 -7.40 22.79 16.58
CA ASN A 64 -8.24 21.80 15.90
C ASN A 64 -9.67 21.75 16.46
N VAL A 65 -9.83 21.93 17.77
CA VAL A 65 -11.16 22.07 18.40
C VAL A 65 -11.87 23.30 17.84
N HIS A 66 -11.21 24.46 17.83
CA HIS A 66 -11.77 25.70 17.29
C HIS A 66 -12.16 25.56 15.82
N ASN A 67 -11.23 25.08 14.98
CA ASN A 67 -11.47 24.88 13.54
C ASN A 67 -12.66 23.94 13.28
N LYS A 68 -12.81 22.86 14.06
CA LYS A 68 -13.92 21.92 13.88
C LYS A 68 -15.26 22.55 14.29
N VAL A 69 -15.27 23.49 15.23
CA VAL A 69 -16.48 24.25 15.58
C VAL A 69 -16.82 25.26 14.48
N GLU A 70 -15.84 26.02 13.98
CA GLU A 70 -15.99 26.97 12.87
C GLU A 70 -16.45 26.31 11.55
N GLU A 71 -16.02 25.08 11.30
CA GLU A 71 -16.48 24.26 10.17
C GLU A 71 -18.00 24.04 10.17
N ASN A 72 -18.65 24.17 11.34
CA ASN A 72 -20.07 23.92 11.53
C ASN A 72 -20.51 22.55 10.99
N ALA A 73 -19.65 21.54 11.22
CA ALA A 73 -19.83 20.19 10.72
C ALA A 73 -21.09 19.54 11.32
N PRO A 74 -21.92 18.86 10.51
CA PRO A 74 -23.14 18.22 10.98
C PRO A 74 -22.83 16.94 11.76
N PHE A 75 -23.53 16.74 12.87
CA PHE A 75 -23.57 15.44 13.53
C PHE A 75 -24.63 14.56 12.87
N LYS A 76 -24.31 13.30 12.62
CA LYS A 76 -25.26 12.27 12.16
C LYS A 76 -25.43 11.23 13.26
N ILE A 77 -26.67 10.83 13.52
CA ILE A 77 -26.97 9.86 14.56
C ILE A 77 -27.65 8.66 13.93
N PHE A 78 -27.10 7.46 14.14
CA PHE A 78 -27.71 6.21 13.70
C PHE A 78 -28.29 5.49 14.92
N THR A 79 -29.57 5.14 14.86
CA THR A 79 -30.32 4.48 15.91
C THR A 79 -30.76 3.09 15.48
N GLY A 80 -31.04 2.20 16.42
CA GLY A 80 -31.47 0.83 16.13
C GLY A 80 -30.41 -0.02 15.42
N VAL A 81 -29.12 0.37 15.48
CA VAL A 81 -28.05 -0.33 14.75
C VAL A 81 -27.78 -1.68 15.44
N PRO A 82 -27.95 -2.83 14.76
CA PRO A 82 -27.66 -4.12 15.37
C PRO A 82 -26.19 -4.20 15.83
N ARG A 83 -25.97 -4.57 17.09
CA ARG A 83 -24.63 -4.60 17.70
C ARG A 83 -23.65 -5.48 16.92
N GLU A 84 -24.10 -6.66 16.49
CA GLU A 84 -23.27 -7.59 15.70
C GLU A 84 -22.82 -6.98 14.36
N LEU A 85 -23.70 -6.21 13.71
CA LEU A 85 -23.37 -5.53 12.48
C LEU A 85 -22.38 -4.38 12.72
N ALA A 86 -22.60 -3.57 13.76
CA ALA A 86 -21.70 -2.48 14.13
C ALA A 86 -20.31 -3.01 14.50
N GLU A 87 -20.21 -4.09 15.27
CA GLU A 87 -18.94 -4.73 15.64
C GLU A 87 -18.24 -5.34 14.41
N LYS A 88 -18.99 -5.93 13.47
CA LYS A 88 -18.44 -6.40 12.21
C LYS A 88 -17.89 -5.27 11.33
N LYS A 89 -18.55 -4.10 11.34
CA LYS A 89 -18.23 -2.96 10.47
C LYS A 89 -17.17 -2.03 11.06
N TYR A 90 -17.17 -1.84 12.38
CA TYR A 90 -16.36 -0.83 13.08
C TYR A 90 -15.45 -1.39 14.18
N PHE A 91 -15.49 -2.70 14.43
CA PHE A 91 -14.67 -3.38 15.44
C PHE A 91 -14.84 -2.77 16.84
N ASP A 92 -13.78 -2.30 17.47
CA ASP A 92 -13.80 -1.65 18.79
C ASP A 92 -13.82 -0.12 18.71
N THR A 93 -13.80 0.43 17.49
CA THR A 93 -13.59 1.86 17.22
C THR A 93 -14.66 2.77 17.83
N MET A 94 -15.90 2.29 17.84
CA MET A 94 -17.05 3.04 18.35
C MET A 94 -17.18 3.00 19.87
N TYR A 95 -16.41 2.16 20.57
CA TYR A 95 -16.55 2.01 22.01
C TYR A 95 -15.61 2.93 22.78
N ASP A 96 -16.05 3.35 23.96
CA ASP A 96 -15.16 3.89 25.00
C ASP A 96 -14.61 2.75 25.87
N SER A 97 -13.75 3.05 26.84
CA SER A 97 -13.20 2.04 27.74
C SER A 97 -14.26 1.45 28.67
N PHE A 98 -15.36 2.16 28.86
CA PHE A 98 -16.54 1.65 29.57
C PHE A 98 -17.23 0.56 28.74
N LYS A 99 -17.46 -0.61 29.35
CA LYS A 99 -18.12 -1.73 28.67
C LYS A 99 -19.60 -1.44 28.46
N VAL A 100 -20.06 -1.50 27.21
CA VAL A 100 -21.49 -1.56 26.88
C VAL A 100 -22.05 -2.92 27.34
N PRO A 101 -23.10 -2.97 28.17
CA PRO A 101 -23.62 -4.23 28.70
C PRO A 101 -23.98 -5.24 27.61
N ASP A 102 -23.70 -6.52 27.83
CA ASP A 102 -23.94 -7.60 26.84
C ASP A 102 -25.45 -7.80 26.53
N SER A 103 -26.32 -7.25 27.38
CA SER A 103 -27.77 -7.18 27.19
C SER A 103 -28.20 -6.16 26.13
N VAL A 104 -27.35 -5.20 25.76
CA VAL A 104 -27.64 -4.22 24.71
C VAL A 104 -27.41 -4.85 23.35
N LYS A 105 -28.48 -5.00 22.56
CA LYS A 105 -28.46 -5.62 21.21
C LYS A 105 -28.53 -4.61 20.07
N GLU A 106 -28.95 -3.38 20.35
CA GLU A 106 -29.02 -2.28 19.39
C GLU A 106 -28.23 -1.09 19.95
N LEU A 107 -27.45 -0.45 19.09
CA LEU A 107 -26.57 0.65 19.43
C LEU A 107 -27.09 1.96 18.84
N ARG A 108 -26.80 3.06 19.54
CA ARG A 108 -26.93 4.42 19.04
C ARG A 108 -25.53 4.97 18.75
N LEU A 109 -25.24 5.19 17.49
CA LEU A 109 -23.94 5.66 17.01
C LEU A 109 -24.01 7.15 16.67
N VAL A 110 -23.12 7.93 17.26
CA VAL A 110 -22.91 9.33 16.90
C VAL A 110 -21.70 9.40 16.00
N TYR A 111 -21.91 9.97 14.81
CA TYR A 111 -20.93 10.09 13.76
C TYR A 111 -20.66 11.56 13.45
N LEU A 112 -19.38 11.92 13.50
CA LEU A 112 -18.84 13.18 12.98
C LEU A 112 -17.80 12.83 11.92
N GLU A 113 -18.07 13.25 10.68
CA GLU A 113 -17.33 12.83 9.48
C GLU A 113 -15.83 13.08 9.58
N GLN A 114 -15.06 12.02 9.29
CA GLN A 114 -13.59 11.99 9.37
C GLN A 114 -13.06 12.58 10.69
N TRP A 115 -13.77 12.34 11.81
CA TRP A 115 -13.41 12.94 13.09
C TRP A 115 -13.63 12.02 14.29
N ASN A 116 -14.83 11.45 14.43
CA ASN A 116 -15.14 10.58 15.56
C ASN A 116 -16.40 9.74 15.29
N LEU A 117 -16.34 8.46 15.66
CA LEU A 117 -17.49 7.56 15.72
C LEU A 117 -17.56 6.98 17.13
N ASN A 118 -18.71 7.10 17.79
CA ASN A 118 -18.84 6.62 19.17
C ASN A 118 -20.29 6.20 19.53
N CYS A 119 -20.39 5.17 20.38
CA CYS A 119 -21.62 4.74 21.01
C CYS A 119 -22.04 5.74 22.10
N ASN A 120 -23.03 6.57 21.82
CA ASN A 120 -23.51 7.57 22.77
C ASN A 120 -25.05 7.57 22.84
N VAL A 121 -25.57 7.46 24.07
CA VAL A 121 -26.99 7.44 24.39
C VAL A 121 -27.57 8.83 24.70
N HIS A 122 -26.72 9.85 24.83
CA HIS A 122 -27.13 11.20 25.15
C HIS A 122 -27.45 12.02 23.89
N PRO A 123 -28.33 13.03 23.99
CA PRO A 123 -28.65 13.92 22.88
C PRO A 123 -27.41 14.70 22.41
N ILE A 124 -27.35 14.99 21.11
CA ILE A 124 -26.24 15.69 20.45
C ILE A 124 -26.83 16.86 19.66
N VAL A 125 -26.13 17.99 19.66
CA VAL A 125 -26.55 19.16 18.89
C VAL A 125 -26.43 18.89 17.39
N LYS A 126 -27.17 19.62 16.57
CA LYS A 126 -27.24 19.41 15.13
C LYS A 126 -25.90 19.54 14.41
N SER A 127 -25.09 20.50 14.81
CA SER A 127 -23.79 20.77 14.21
C SER A 127 -22.81 21.35 15.21
N THR A 128 -21.52 21.21 14.94
CA THR A 128 -20.45 21.69 15.84
C THR A 128 -20.50 23.20 16.07
N GLY A 129 -20.99 24.00 15.12
CA GLY A 129 -21.11 25.46 15.25
C GLY A 129 -22.10 25.92 16.34
N LEU A 130 -23.04 25.06 16.74
CA LEU A 130 -23.94 25.34 17.86
C LEU A 130 -23.24 25.28 19.22
N LEU A 131 -22.01 24.76 19.28
CA LEU A 131 -21.19 24.72 20.48
C LEU A 131 -20.56 26.09 20.79
N GLY A 132 -20.54 27.03 19.83
CA GLY A 132 -19.94 28.35 19.99
C GLY A 132 -18.44 28.28 20.25
N GLU A 133 -17.98 28.52 21.47
CA GLU A 133 -16.57 28.41 21.82
C GLU A 133 -16.32 27.25 22.80
N ILE A 134 -15.28 26.45 22.53
CA ILE A 134 -14.82 25.40 23.44
C ILE A 134 -13.43 25.76 23.94
N ASN A 135 -13.34 26.12 25.22
CA ASN A 135 -12.10 26.56 25.84
C ASN A 135 -11.47 25.41 26.65
N LEU A 136 -10.26 24.98 26.28
CA LEU A 136 -9.51 23.93 27.02
C LEU A 136 -8.72 24.58 28.17
N THR A 137 -9.19 24.41 29.39
CA THR A 137 -8.77 25.24 30.54
C THR A 137 -7.68 24.62 31.42
N LYS A 138 -7.62 23.29 31.51
CA LYS A 138 -6.63 22.61 32.39
C LYS A 138 -6.26 21.24 31.86
N TRP A 139 -4.97 20.92 31.91
CA TRP A 139 -4.39 19.66 31.49
C TRP A 139 -3.74 18.96 32.68
N LYS A 140 -4.00 17.66 32.84
CA LYS A 140 -3.40 16.85 33.90
C LYS A 140 -3.00 15.49 33.33
N TYR A 141 -1.70 15.31 33.12
CA TYR A 141 -1.11 14.04 32.71
C TYR A 141 -0.77 13.15 33.91
N SER A 142 -0.90 11.83 33.74
CA SER A 142 -0.46 10.84 34.72
C SER A 142 0.30 9.72 34.02
N ALA A 143 1.64 9.76 34.11
CA ALA A 143 2.50 8.70 33.56
C ALA A 143 2.16 7.31 34.14
N LYS A 144 1.88 7.22 35.45
CA LYS A 144 1.53 5.96 36.11
C LYS A 144 0.27 5.30 35.54
N LYS A 145 -0.68 6.09 35.04
CA LYS A 145 -1.96 5.60 34.51
C LYS A 145 -2.03 5.69 32.98
N SER A 146 -1.01 6.26 32.34
CA SER A 146 -1.00 6.59 30.92
C SER A 146 -2.28 7.35 30.48
N THR A 147 -2.67 8.34 31.28
CA THR A 147 -3.92 9.10 31.06
C THR A 147 -3.70 10.60 31.02
N LEU A 148 -4.47 11.30 30.19
CA LEU A 148 -4.57 12.74 30.10
C LEU A 148 -5.99 13.20 30.44
N GLU A 149 -6.14 14.00 31.50
CA GLU A 149 -7.40 14.69 31.84
C GLU A 149 -7.36 16.12 31.28
N ILE A 150 -8.37 16.49 30.49
CA ILE A 150 -8.56 17.83 29.93
C ILE A 150 -9.85 18.39 30.50
N SER A 151 -9.76 19.53 31.19
CA SER A 151 -10.92 20.33 31.61
C SER A 151 -11.25 21.34 30.53
N PHE A 152 -12.53 21.58 30.29
CA PHE A 152 -12.99 22.49 29.26
C PHE A 152 -14.29 23.21 29.66
N THR A 153 -14.53 24.38 29.06
CA THR A 153 -15.81 25.08 29.09
C THR A 153 -16.40 25.20 27.70
N VAL A 154 -17.72 25.33 27.61
CA VAL A 154 -18.47 25.48 26.37
C VAL A 154 -19.34 26.73 26.49
N GLU A 155 -19.11 27.69 25.59
CA GLU A 155 -19.87 28.93 25.46
C GLU A 155 -20.76 28.82 24.23
N ALA A 156 -21.91 28.16 24.39
CA ALA A 156 -22.84 27.91 23.31
C ALA A 156 -23.43 29.20 22.72
N THR A 157 -23.76 29.17 21.43
CA THR A 157 -24.36 30.31 20.71
C THR A 157 -25.82 30.58 21.10
N SER A 158 -26.46 29.63 21.79
CA SER A 158 -27.85 29.70 22.26
C SER A 158 -28.08 28.75 23.44
N ASP A 159 -28.98 29.12 24.36
CA ASP A 159 -29.46 28.25 25.44
C ASP A 159 -30.48 27.19 24.94
N VAL A 160 -30.99 27.35 23.72
CA VAL A 160 -31.90 26.41 23.05
C VAL A 160 -31.15 25.74 21.90
N PHE A 161 -30.89 24.45 22.05
CA PHE A 161 -30.14 23.67 21.07
C PHE A 161 -31.05 22.99 20.05
N GLU A 162 -30.75 23.18 18.75
CA GLU A 162 -31.25 22.26 17.71
C GLU A 162 -30.53 20.92 17.84
N MET A 163 -31.27 19.82 17.90
CA MET A 163 -30.71 18.47 17.99
C MET A 163 -30.40 17.91 16.61
N ALA A 164 -29.39 17.04 16.53
CA ALA A 164 -29.11 16.29 15.31
C ALA A 164 -30.23 15.30 15.00
N GLU A 165 -30.50 15.12 13.72
CA GLU A 165 -31.50 14.19 13.22
C GLU A 165 -31.03 12.74 13.45
N GLU A 166 -31.97 11.89 13.82
CA GLU A 166 -31.73 10.46 14.03
C GLU A 166 -32.18 9.68 12.80
N ASP A 167 -31.25 8.92 12.25
CA ASP A 167 -31.46 7.99 11.15
C ASP A 167 -31.57 6.56 11.70
N SER A 168 -32.54 5.81 11.19
CA SER A 168 -32.74 4.40 11.55
C SER A 168 -32.38 3.46 10.39
N ASN A 169 -31.98 4.00 9.23
CA ASN A 169 -31.56 3.22 8.09
C ASN A 169 -30.12 2.76 8.27
N VAL A 170 -29.99 1.45 8.47
CA VAL A 170 -28.69 0.81 8.73
C VAL A 170 -27.81 0.76 7.46
N GLU A 171 -28.40 0.91 6.27
CA GLU A 171 -27.65 0.95 4.99
C GLU A 171 -26.84 2.24 4.83
N ASP A 172 -27.26 3.34 5.48
CA ASP A 172 -26.63 4.66 5.40
C ASP A 172 -25.42 4.81 6.34
N LEU A 173 -25.08 3.74 7.07
CA LEU A 173 -23.90 3.68 7.92
C LEU A 173 -22.62 3.96 7.11
N PRO A 174 -21.76 4.91 7.53
CA PRO A 174 -20.57 5.29 6.78
C PRO A 174 -19.55 4.14 6.71
N PRO A 175 -18.75 4.00 5.64
CA PRO A 175 -17.59 3.13 5.64
C PRO A 175 -16.58 3.55 6.73
N LEU A 176 -15.81 2.60 7.27
CA LEU A 176 -14.92 2.84 8.42
C LEU A 176 -13.88 3.93 8.10
N GLU A 177 -13.42 4.00 6.85
CA GLU A 177 -12.40 4.92 6.34
C GLU A 177 -12.81 6.39 6.44
N ILE A 178 -14.11 6.68 6.43
CA ILE A 178 -14.63 8.05 6.63
C ILE A 178 -15.27 8.22 8.03
N ALA A 179 -15.35 7.15 8.82
CA ALA A 179 -15.96 7.13 10.14
C ALA A 179 -15.01 7.62 11.25
N VAL A 180 -13.71 7.45 11.05
CA VAL A 180 -12.64 7.80 12.00
C VAL A 180 -11.83 8.99 11.49
N PRO A 181 -11.10 9.71 12.36
CA PRO A 181 -10.24 10.78 11.90
C PRO A 181 -9.25 10.25 10.88
N TYR A 182 -9.17 10.95 9.75
CA TYR A 182 -8.08 10.74 8.81
C TYR A 182 -6.79 11.11 9.54
N VAL A 183 -6.06 10.10 10.00
CA VAL A 183 -4.70 10.28 10.48
C VAL A 183 -3.84 10.30 9.22
N PRO A 184 -3.27 11.46 8.83
CA PRO A 184 -2.28 11.48 7.76
C PRO A 184 -1.15 10.53 8.16
N ASP A 185 -0.75 9.66 7.22
CA ASP A 185 0.18 8.54 7.40
C ASP A 185 1.62 8.95 7.81
N GLU A 186 1.80 10.21 8.19
CA GLU A 186 3.07 10.85 8.55
C GLU A 186 3.78 10.23 9.77
N GLN A 187 3.12 9.45 10.63
CA GLN A 187 3.76 8.90 11.84
C GLN A 187 3.35 7.47 12.22
N LEU A 188 3.42 6.54 11.27
CA LEU A 188 3.99 5.20 11.54
C LEU A 188 5.51 5.26 11.86
N SER A 189 6.06 6.46 12.00
CA SER A 189 7.49 6.78 12.05
C SER A 189 8.04 7.13 13.44
N GLN A 190 7.27 6.96 14.52
CA GLN A 190 7.86 6.94 15.86
C GLN A 190 8.11 5.50 16.28
N GLU A 191 9.35 5.08 15.97
CA GLU A 191 10.04 3.81 16.25
C GLU A 191 10.13 2.74 15.15
N GLY A 192 9.73 3.02 13.90
CA GLY A 192 9.93 2.05 12.80
C GLY A 192 10.01 2.65 11.40
N VAL A 193 10.81 2.00 10.54
CA VAL A 193 10.75 2.16 9.08
C VAL A 193 9.55 1.34 8.58
N LEU A 194 8.79 1.84 7.60
CA LEU A 194 7.65 1.09 7.04
C LEU A 194 8.06 -0.29 6.54
N GLY A 195 7.23 -1.27 6.86
CA GLY A 195 7.49 -2.68 6.57
C GLY A 195 8.57 -3.33 7.43
N VAL A 196 9.03 -2.66 8.49
CA VAL A 196 9.90 -3.24 9.51
C VAL A 196 9.08 -3.53 10.76
N SER A 197 9.00 -4.80 11.14
CA SER A 197 8.28 -5.28 12.34
C SER A 197 9.08 -6.41 13.01
N GLU A 198 8.73 -6.80 14.24
CA GLU A 198 9.32 -8.00 14.86
C GLU A 198 9.10 -9.21 13.94
N GLY A 199 10.21 -9.77 13.43
CA GLY A 199 10.25 -10.96 12.58
C GLY A 199 10.28 -10.74 11.06
N GLN A 200 10.03 -9.54 10.52
CA GLN A 200 10.19 -9.28 9.07
C GLN A 200 10.54 -7.82 8.75
N LYS A 201 11.40 -7.64 7.74
CA LYS A 201 11.87 -6.35 7.23
C LYS A 201 11.63 -6.26 5.72
N VAL A 202 10.71 -5.41 5.29
CA VAL A 202 10.32 -5.22 3.89
C VAL A 202 10.40 -3.74 3.55
N THR A 203 11.48 -3.37 2.85
CA THR A 203 11.76 -2.01 2.37
C THR A 203 12.09 -2.06 0.88
N PRO A 204 12.11 -0.93 0.16
CA PRO A 204 12.48 -0.92 -1.27
C PRO A 204 13.87 -1.53 -1.57
N TRP A 205 14.76 -1.62 -0.58
CA TRP A 205 16.13 -2.09 -0.76
C TRP A 205 16.38 -3.47 -0.15
N GLU A 206 15.72 -3.79 0.95
CA GLU A 206 15.97 -5.00 1.74
C GLU A 206 14.66 -5.72 2.05
N VAL A 207 14.68 -7.04 1.83
CA VAL A 207 13.57 -7.95 2.12
C VAL A 207 14.12 -9.14 2.88
N GLU A 208 13.73 -9.25 4.14
CA GLU A 208 14.09 -10.31 5.07
C GLU A 208 12.82 -10.78 5.79
N GLY A 209 12.45 -12.05 5.57
CA GLY A 209 11.33 -12.70 6.24
C GLY A 209 11.74 -13.43 7.51
N ALA A 210 10.75 -13.92 8.26
CA ALA A 210 10.95 -14.81 9.39
C ALA A 210 11.45 -16.19 8.89
N ASP A 211 11.68 -17.13 9.83
CA ASP A 211 12.08 -18.50 9.46
C ASP A 211 11.09 -19.19 8.51
N GLU A 212 9.80 -18.85 8.62
CA GLU A 212 8.70 -19.36 7.80
C GLU A 212 8.48 -18.57 6.48
N GLY A 213 9.29 -17.54 6.22
CA GLY A 213 9.16 -16.66 5.05
C GLY A 213 8.46 -15.34 5.36
N ILE A 214 7.81 -14.77 4.36
CA ILE A 214 7.20 -13.43 4.42
C ILE A 214 5.70 -13.57 4.67
N ASP A 215 5.20 -12.94 5.74
CA ASP A 215 3.77 -12.89 6.06
C ASP A 215 3.11 -11.75 5.28
N TYR A 216 2.57 -12.12 4.11
CA TYR A 216 1.90 -11.18 3.21
C TYR A 216 0.57 -10.64 3.77
N ASP A 217 -0.13 -11.38 4.62
CA ASP A 217 -1.37 -10.89 5.25
C ASP A 217 -1.06 -9.83 6.31
N LYS A 218 0.03 -10.02 7.05
CA LYS A 218 0.58 -8.98 7.93
C LYS A 218 1.04 -7.77 7.13
N LEU A 219 1.72 -7.94 5.99
CA LEU A 219 2.08 -6.81 5.12
C LEU A 219 0.86 -6.02 4.63
N ILE A 220 -0.25 -6.68 4.26
CA ILE A 220 -1.49 -6.00 3.89
C ILE A 220 -1.96 -5.09 5.03
N ARG A 221 -1.97 -5.61 6.26
CA ARG A 221 -2.38 -4.84 7.45
C ARG A 221 -1.43 -3.69 7.75
N ASP A 222 -0.13 -3.97 7.79
CA ASP A 222 0.91 -3.01 8.16
C ASP A 222 1.02 -1.87 7.13
N PHE A 223 0.81 -2.17 5.85
CA PHE A 223 0.86 -1.18 4.77
C PHE A 223 -0.51 -0.51 4.56
N GLY A 224 -1.60 -1.06 5.09
CA GLY A 224 -2.95 -0.55 4.87
C GLY A 224 -3.44 -0.76 3.43
N CYS A 225 -3.07 -1.87 2.80
CA CYS A 225 -3.53 -2.27 1.47
C CYS A 225 -4.84 -3.07 1.56
N SER A 226 -5.50 -3.32 0.42
CA SER A 226 -6.66 -4.21 0.33
C SER A 226 -6.27 -5.53 -0.33
N PRO A 227 -6.80 -6.69 0.11
CA PRO A 227 -6.57 -7.97 -0.57
C PRO A 227 -7.28 -8.01 -1.93
N ILE A 228 -6.72 -8.75 -2.89
CA ILE A 228 -7.41 -9.12 -4.13
C ILE A 228 -8.19 -10.40 -3.86
N ASP A 229 -9.51 -10.30 -3.78
CA ASP A 229 -10.40 -11.46 -3.59
C ASP A 229 -10.92 -12.02 -4.93
N GLN A 230 -11.58 -13.16 -4.86
CA GLN A 230 -12.14 -13.81 -6.05
C GLN A 230 -13.18 -12.92 -6.75
N LYS A 231 -13.95 -12.13 -5.99
CA LYS A 231 -14.96 -11.22 -6.58
C LYS A 231 -14.32 -10.15 -7.45
N LEU A 232 -13.17 -9.62 -7.03
CA LEU A 232 -12.42 -8.64 -7.81
C LEU A 232 -11.83 -9.28 -9.07
N ILE A 233 -11.33 -10.51 -8.97
CA ILE A 233 -10.84 -11.29 -10.13
C ILE A 233 -11.99 -11.53 -11.13
N ASP A 234 -13.13 -12.04 -10.67
CA ASP A 234 -14.32 -12.27 -11.50
C ASP A 234 -14.80 -10.98 -12.16
N ARG A 235 -14.74 -9.85 -11.43
CA ARG A 235 -15.05 -8.53 -11.98
C ARG A 235 -14.07 -8.15 -13.09
N MET A 236 -12.76 -8.31 -12.88
CA MET A 236 -11.75 -8.04 -13.92
C MET A 236 -12.00 -8.87 -15.18
N GLU A 237 -12.30 -10.16 -15.04
CA GLU A 237 -12.61 -11.02 -16.19
C GLU A 237 -13.87 -10.54 -16.92
N ARG A 238 -14.92 -10.21 -16.18
CA ARG A 238 -16.20 -9.73 -16.75
C ARG A 238 -16.04 -8.42 -17.51
N VAL A 239 -15.31 -7.44 -16.97
CA VAL A 239 -15.19 -6.12 -17.61
C VAL A 239 -14.24 -6.11 -18.79
N THR A 240 -13.24 -7.00 -18.79
CA THR A 240 -12.25 -7.10 -19.88
C THR A 240 -12.64 -8.13 -20.94
N GLY A 241 -13.53 -9.08 -20.61
CA GLY A 241 -13.84 -10.23 -21.46
C GLY A 241 -12.66 -11.18 -21.65
N LYS A 242 -11.64 -11.12 -20.78
CA LYS A 242 -10.43 -11.94 -20.83
C LYS A 242 -10.30 -12.75 -19.55
N LYS A 243 -9.81 -14.00 -19.67
CA LYS A 243 -9.43 -14.82 -18.51
C LYS A 243 -8.33 -14.10 -17.73
N ALA A 244 -8.45 -14.07 -16.41
CA ALA A 244 -7.50 -13.44 -15.51
C ALA A 244 -6.13 -14.11 -15.65
N HIS A 245 -5.07 -13.29 -15.56
CA HIS A 245 -3.71 -13.80 -15.59
C HIS A 245 -3.51 -14.87 -14.50
N ARG A 246 -2.68 -15.88 -14.77
CA ARG A 246 -2.35 -16.92 -13.78
C ARG A 246 -1.83 -16.32 -12.47
N PHE A 247 -1.18 -15.16 -12.53
CA PHE A 247 -0.71 -14.48 -11.32
C PHE A 247 -1.82 -13.96 -10.40
N LEU A 248 -2.97 -13.58 -10.94
CA LEU A 248 -4.14 -13.23 -10.13
C LEU A 248 -4.78 -14.51 -9.59
N ARG A 249 -5.05 -15.47 -10.48
CA ARG A 249 -5.73 -16.74 -10.13
C ARG A 249 -4.95 -17.59 -9.13
N ARG A 250 -3.62 -17.51 -9.15
CA ARG A 250 -2.73 -18.22 -8.21
C ARG A 250 -2.30 -17.35 -7.03
N GLY A 251 -2.88 -16.17 -6.81
CA GLY A 251 -2.60 -15.32 -5.65
C GLY A 251 -1.15 -14.80 -5.56
N LEU A 252 -0.51 -14.60 -6.71
CA LEU A 252 0.84 -14.03 -6.83
C LEU A 252 0.79 -12.51 -6.87
N PHE A 253 -0.20 -11.93 -7.56
CA PHE A 253 -0.66 -10.57 -7.29
C PHE A 253 -1.82 -10.66 -6.31
N PHE A 254 -1.64 -10.11 -5.12
CA PHE A 254 -2.42 -10.49 -3.94
C PHE A 254 -3.05 -9.31 -3.20
N SER A 255 -2.56 -8.09 -3.41
CA SER A 255 -3.13 -6.89 -2.80
C SER A 255 -3.16 -5.71 -3.78
N HIS A 256 -3.96 -4.70 -3.46
CA HIS A 256 -4.18 -3.53 -4.29
C HIS A 256 -4.50 -2.28 -3.47
N ARG A 257 -4.50 -1.12 -4.14
CA ARG A 257 -5.12 0.14 -3.67
C ARG A 257 -5.98 0.72 -4.78
N ASP A 258 -7.21 1.07 -4.47
CA ASP A 258 -8.16 1.75 -5.39
C ASP A 258 -8.41 1.04 -6.74
N LEU A 259 -8.08 -0.25 -6.88
CA LEU A 259 -8.36 -1.01 -8.10
C LEU A 259 -9.87 -1.05 -8.42
N ASN A 260 -10.72 -1.14 -7.39
CA ASN A 260 -12.18 -1.02 -7.56
C ASN A 260 -12.58 0.33 -8.19
N ILE A 261 -12.00 1.44 -7.75
CA ILE A 261 -12.29 2.78 -8.28
C ILE A 261 -11.83 2.89 -9.74
N LEU A 262 -10.67 2.29 -10.06
CA LEU A 262 -10.19 2.24 -11.44
C LEU A 262 -11.12 1.43 -12.34
N LEU A 263 -11.60 0.27 -11.88
CA LEU A 263 -12.55 -0.55 -12.63
C LEU A 263 -13.90 0.17 -12.80
N ASP A 264 -14.37 0.93 -11.80
CA ASP A 264 -15.58 1.77 -11.94
C ASP A 264 -15.42 2.79 -13.08
N LYS A 265 -14.22 3.41 -13.19
CA LYS A 265 -13.90 4.35 -14.26
C LYS A 265 -13.81 3.67 -15.62
N TYR A 266 -13.16 2.50 -15.68
CA TYR A 266 -13.03 1.71 -16.90
C TYR A 266 -14.41 1.26 -17.44
N GLU A 267 -15.31 0.77 -16.58
CA GLU A 267 -16.69 0.40 -16.94
C GLU A 267 -17.49 1.60 -17.52
N ARG A 268 -17.12 2.84 -17.17
CA ARG A 268 -17.71 4.08 -17.70
C ARG A 268 -17.02 4.61 -18.96
N GLY A 269 -16.04 3.89 -19.50
CA GLY A 269 -15.25 4.32 -20.66
C GLY A 269 -14.27 5.45 -20.37
N ILE A 270 -13.94 5.70 -19.10
CA ILE A 270 -12.93 6.70 -18.72
C ILE A 270 -11.55 6.07 -18.87
N PRO A 271 -10.64 6.68 -19.65
CA PRO A 271 -9.31 6.11 -19.88
C PRO A 271 -8.42 6.19 -18.64
N PHE A 272 -7.50 5.24 -18.55
CA PHE A 272 -6.40 5.22 -17.59
C PHE A 272 -5.11 4.79 -18.31
N TYR A 273 -3.97 4.85 -17.64
CA TYR A 273 -2.70 4.34 -18.17
C TYR A 273 -1.95 3.52 -17.13
N LEU A 274 -1.01 2.70 -17.60
CA LEU A 274 -0.13 1.90 -16.77
C LEU A 274 1.19 2.63 -16.54
N TYR A 275 1.75 2.46 -15.34
CA TYR A 275 3.10 2.89 -15.03
C TYR A 275 3.82 1.79 -14.24
N THR A 276 4.99 1.38 -14.70
CA THR A 276 5.91 0.56 -13.91
C THR A 276 7.34 1.06 -14.10
N GLY A 277 8.32 0.47 -13.40
CA GLY A 277 9.69 0.96 -13.48
C GLY A 277 10.75 -0.09 -13.19
N ARG A 278 11.99 0.27 -13.49
CA ARG A 278 13.18 -0.55 -13.26
C ARG A 278 14.37 0.33 -12.92
N GLY A 279 15.00 0.07 -11.78
CA GLY A 279 16.33 0.60 -11.49
C GLY A 279 17.43 -0.25 -12.14
N PRO A 280 18.14 0.23 -13.17
CA PRO A 280 19.12 -0.56 -13.92
C PRO A 280 20.43 -0.72 -13.13
N SER A 281 20.66 -1.92 -12.56
CA SER A 281 21.83 -2.22 -11.71
C SER A 281 22.71 -3.36 -12.22
N SER A 282 22.36 -3.94 -13.37
CA SER A 282 23.04 -5.09 -13.98
C SER A 282 22.80 -5.09 -15.49
N GLU A 283 23.70 -5.72 -16.25
CA GLU A 283 23.63 -5.82 -17.72
C GLU A 283 22.34 -6.43 -18.24
N SER A 284 21.75 -7.34 -17.46
CA SER A 284 20.53 -8.02 -17.86
C SER A 284 19.60 -8.27 -16.68
N LEU A 285 18.34 -8.53 -17.01
CA LEU A 285 17.30 -8.93 -16.07
C LEU A 285 17.51 -10.35 -15.53
N HIS A 286 16.92 -10.62 -14.38
CA HIS A 286 16.74 -11.97 -13.84
C HIS A 286 15.25 -12.31 -13.83
N LEU A 287 14.90 -13.57 -13.58
CA LEU A 287 13.50 -14.03 -13.60
C LEU A 287 12.57 -13.20 -12.72
N GLY A 288 13.03 -12.81 -11.51
CA GLY A 288 12.24 -11.96 -10.63
C GLY A 288 11.82 -10.62 -11.26
N HIS A 289 12.64 -10.03 -12.16
CA HIS A 289 12.28 -8.81 -12.87
C HIS A 289 11.26 -9.06 -13.98
N LEU A 290 11.21 -10.27 -14.57
CA LEU A 290 10.25 -10.58 -15.62
C LEU A 290 8.82 -10.65 -15.10
N VAL A 291 8.60 -11.01 -13.82
CA VAL A 291 7.27 -11.15 -13.23
C VAL A 291 6.42 -9.87 -13.36
N PRO A 292 6.85 -8.69 -12.87
CA PRO A 292 6.08 -7.46 -13.04
C PRO A 292 5.92 -7.07 -14.51
N PHE A 293 6.93 -7.26 -15.37
CA PHE A 293 6.82 -6.92 -16.79
C PHE A 293 5.85 -7.81 -17.56
N GLN A 294 5.87 -9.13 -17.33
CA GLN A 294 4.92 -10.07 -17.93
C GLN A 294 3.48 -9.72 -17.52
N PHE A 295 3.28 -9.40 -16.25
CA PHE A 295 1.96 -8.99 -15.76
C PHE A 295 1.51 -7.65 -16.34
N THR A 296 2.42 -6.67 -16.41
CA THR A 296 2.16 -5.35 -17.00
C THR A 296 1.83 -5.47 -18.48
N LYS A 297 2.53 -6.34 -19.22
CA LYS A 297 2.20 -6.64 -20.61
C LYS A 297 0.79 -7.23 -20.72
N TRP A 298 0.44 -8.21 -19.88
CA TRP A 298 -0.90 -8.77 -19.88
C TRP A 298 -1.96 -7.70 -19.57
N LEU A 299 -1.71 -6.81 -18.61
CA LEU A 299 -2.59 -5.68 -18.31
C LEU A 299 -2.74 -4.75 -19.53
N GLN A 300 -1.64 -4.41 -20.21
CA GLN A 300 -1.67 -3.59 -21.42
C GLN A 300 -2.51 -4.24 -22.51
N ASP A 301 -2.26 -5.51 -22.81
CA ASP A 301 -2.98 -6.25 -23.86
C ASP A 301 -4.48 -6.45 -23.51
N THR A 302 -4.79 -6.56 -22.21
CA THR A 302 -6.14 -6.84 -21.72
C THR A 302 -7.01 -5.58 -21.65
N PHE A 303 -6.47 -4.48 -21.15
CA PHE A 303 -7.18 -3.21 -21.01
C PHE A 303 -7.03 -2.28 -22.21
N ASP A 304 -6.07 -2.57 -23.10
CA ASP A 304 -5.78 -1.81 -24.32
C ASP A 304 -5.32 -0.36 -24.06
N VAL A 305 -4.52 -0.15 -23.01
CA VAL A 305 -4.15 1.18 -22.48
C VAL A 305 -2.68 1.58 -22.74
N PRO A 306 -2.36 2.88 -22.74
CA PRO A 306 -0.98 3.36 -22.75
C PRO A 306 -0.18 2.88 -21.52
N LEU A 307 1.12 2.71 -21.70
CA LEU A 307 2.08 2.31 -20.67
C LEU A 307 3.29 3.25 -20.69
N VAL A 308 3.71 3.69 -19.51
CA VAL A 308 4.99 4.35 -19.31
C VAL A 308 5.90 3.48 -18.43
N ILE A 309 7.18 3.36 -18.81
CA ILE A 309 8.18 2.59 -18.06
C ILE A 309 9.34 3.50 -17.69
N GLN A 310 9.53 3.75 -16.39
CA GLN A 310 10.63 4.55 -15.86
C GLN A 310 11.89 3.70 -15.68
N LEU A 311 13.03 4.17 -16.17
CA LEU A 311 14.35 3.63 -15.91
C LEU A 311 15.10 4.57 -14.99
N THR A 312 15.21 4.19 -13.71
CA THR A 312 15.73 5.05 -12.63
C THR A 312 17.25 4.93 -12.53
N ASP A 313 17.95 5.34 -13.58
CA ASP A 313 19.41 5.37 -13.65
C ASP A 313 20.04 6.36 -12.66
N ASP A 314 19.36 7.48 -12.41
CA ASP A 314 19.73 8.42 -11.35
C ASP A 314 19.65 7.81 -9.94
N GLU A 315 18.60 7.04 -9.62
CA GLU A 315 18.47 6.29 -8.36
C GLU A 315 19.61 5.32 -8.18
N LYS A 316 19.93 4.54 -9.21
CA LYS A 316 21.04 3.58 -9.10
C LYS A 316 22.37 4.28 -8.89
N PHE A 317 22.58 5.44 -9.50
CA PHE A 317 23.72 6.30 -9.17
C PHE A 317 23.70 6.81 -7.70
N PHE A 318 22.56 7.27 -7.19
CA PHE A 318 22.46 7.77 -5.81
C PHE A 318 22.64 6.70 -4.73
N PHE A 319 22.27 5.44 -5.02
CA PHE A 319 22.22 4.35 -4.04
C PHE A 319 23.36 3.34 -4.17
N LYS A 320 24.13 3.34 -5.26
CA LYS A 320 25.24 2.39 -5.48
C LYS A 320 26.56 3.13 -5.62
N ASP A 321 27.34 3.17 -4.54
CA ASP A 321 28.63 3.88 -4.48
C ASP A 321 29.65 3.43 -5.55
N TYR A 322 29.51 2.22 -6.08
CA TYR A 322 30.40 1.69 -7.12
C TYR A 322 29.97 2.02 -8.56
N LEU A 323 28.78 2.57 -8.77
CA LEU A 323 28.20 2.80 -10.09
C LEU A 323 28.40 4.26 -10.51
N THR A 324 29.04 4.51 -11.65
CA THR A 324 29.13 5.87 -12.20
C THR A 324 27.83 6.26 -12.89
N LEU A 325 27.61 7.56 -13.07
CA LEU A 325 26.40 8.07 -13.73
C LEU A 325 26.31 7.57 -15.19
N GLU A 326 27.44 7.59 -15.90
CA GLU A 326 27.53 7.14 -17.30
C GLU A 326 27.22 5.65 -17.42
N GLU A 327 27.67 4.85 -16.46
CA GLU A 327 27.41 3.42 -16.44
C GLU A 327 25.94 3.13 -16.09
N ALA A 328 25.35 3.85 -15.12
CA ALA A 328 23.93 3.72 -14.80
C ALA A 328 23.05 4.06 -16.02
N HIS A 329 23.40 5.14 -16.75
CA HIS A 329 22.72 5.53 -17.98
C HIS A 329 22.88 4.47 -19.08
N ARG A 330 24.10 3.95 -19.32
CA ARG A 330 24.31 2.85 -20.27
C ARG A 330 23.47 1.62 -19.92
N LEU A 331 23.42 1.25 -18.64
CA LEU A 331 22.63 0.12 -18.15
C LEU A 331 21.13 0.34 -18.36
N ALA A 332 20.62 1.58 -18.29
CA ALA A 332 19.23 1.89 -18.63
C ALA A 332 18.90 1.43 -20.05
N TYR A 333 19.73 1.80 -21.03
CA TYR A 333 19.53 1.41 -22.43
C TYR A 333 19.66 -0.11 -22.66
N GLU A 334 20.59 -0.78 -21.98
CA GLU A 334 20.67 -2.26 -22.06
C GLU A 334 19.48 -2.96 -21.39
N ASN A 335 18.98 -2.43 -20.28
CA ASN A 335 17.77 -2.96 -19.62
C ASN A 335 16.51 -2.66 -20.47
N ALA A 336 16.47 -1.54 -21.20
CA ALA A 336 15.40 -1.25 -22.15
C ALA A 336 15.28 -2.34 -23.22
N LYS A 337 16.40 -2.91 -23.70
CA LYS A 337 16.38 -4.04 -24.65
C LYS A 337 15.69 -5.28 -24.09
N ASP A 338 15.98 -5.63 -22.84
CA ASP A 338 15.31 -6.75 -22.15
C ASP A 338 13.82 -6.46 -21.94
N ILE A 339 13.46 -5.22 -21.59
CA ILE A 339 12.06 -4.82 -21.39
C ILE A 339 11.29 -4.89 -22.71
N ILE A 340 11.86 -4.38 -23.82
CA ILE A 340 11.26 -4.47 -25.16
C ILE A 340 11.09 -5.93 -25.57
N ALA A 341 12.04 -6.81 -25.23
CA ALA A 341 11.98 -8.24 -25.50
C ALA A 341 10.82 -8.97 -24.77
N CYS A 342 10.19 -8.33 -23.77
CA CYS A 342 8.96 -8.84 -23.17
C CYS A 342 7.74 -8.72 -24.11
N GLY A 343 7.83 -7.93 -25.18
CA GLY A 343 6.82 -7.86 -26.25
C GLY A 343 5.74 -6.79 -26.04
N PHE A 344 6.06 -5.67 -25.40
CA PHE A 344 5.15 -4.53 -25.26
C PHE A 344 4.79 -3.92 -26.63
N ASP A 345 3.57 -3.38 -26.75
CA ASP A 345 3.14 -2.68 -27.96
C ASP A 345 3.90 -1.35 -28.08
N MET A 346 4.73 -1.22 -29.12
CA MET A 346 5.51 -0.02 -29.38
C MET A 346 4.61 1.20 -29.49
N SER A 347 3.46 1.12 -30.15
CA SER A 347 2.56 2.27 -30.34
C SER A 347 1.92 2.78 -29.04
N LYS A 348 1.93 1.97 -27.98
CA LYS A 348 1.30 2.30 -26.68
C LYS A 348 2.28 2.37 -25.52
N THR A 349 3.58 2.19 -25.77
CA THR A 349 4.59 2.08 -24.71
C THR A 349 5.66 3.14 -24.87
N PHE A 350 5.84 3.94 -23.83
CA PHE A 350 6.92 4.91 -23.72
C PHE A 350 7.88 4.49 -22.59
N ILE A 351 9.13 4.22 -22.92
CA ILE A 351 10.18 3.89 -21.96
C ILE A 351 11.07 5.13 -21.81
N PHE A 352 11.49 5.50 -20.62
CA PHE A 352 12.37 6.66 -20.47
C PHE A 352 13.41 6.47 -19.39
N SER A 353 14.62 6.98 -19.64
CA SER A 353 15.63 7.23 -18.62
C SER A 353 15.25 8.48 -17.84
N ASP A 354 15.45 8.46 -16.52
CA ASP A 354 15.24 9.64 -15.70
C ASP A 354 16.18 10.77 -16.12
N LEU A 355 17.45 10.45 -16.42
CA LEU A 355 18.42 11.44 -16.90
C LEU A 355 18.01 12.09 -18.23
N ASP A 356 17.41 11.33 -19.15
CA ASP A 356 17.01 11.83 -20.47
C ASP A 356 15.69 12.61 -20.45
N TYR A 357 14.73 12.20 -19.60
CA TYR A 357 13.38 12.78 -19.56
C TYR A 357 13.16 13.79 -18.44
N MET A 358 14.14 13.99 -17.55
CA MET A 358 14.02 14.88 -16.38
C MET A 358 13.49 16.26 -16.75
N GLY A 359 13.98 16.87 -17.85
CA GLY A 359 13.58 18.23 -18.25
C GLY A 359 12.06 18.40 -18.40
N THR A 360 11.38 17.42 -18.99
CA THR A 360 9.92 17.43 -19.15
C THR A 360 9.20 17.10 -17.84
N MET A 361 9.74 16.17 -17.06
CA MET A 361 9.15 15.70 -15.81
C MET A 361 9.35 16.68 -14.62
N TYR A 362 10.38 17.53 -14.68
CA TYR A 362 10.84 18.36 -13.57
C TYR A 362 9.78 19.27 -12.93
N PRO A 363 8.85 19.91 -13.68
CA PRO A 363 7.80 20.73 -13.07
C PRO A 363 6.93 19.94 -12.07
N ASN A 364 6.64 18.67 -12.33
CA ASN A 364 5.91 17.83 -11.40
C ASN A 364 6.80 17.36 -10.24
N VAL A 365 8.06 17.04 -10.51
CA VAL A 365 9.06 16.74 -9.45
C VAL A 365 9.13 17.89 -8.44
N CYS A 366 9.26 19.15 -8.88
CA CYS A 366 9.29 20.31 -7.99
C CYS A 366 8.01 20.48 -7.16
N LYS A 367 6.83 20.28 -7.77
CA LYS A 367 5.55 20.35 -7.04
C LYS A 367 5.49 19.30 -5.94
N ILE A 368 5.94 18.08 -6.23
CA ILE A 368 5.95 16.97 -5.26
C ILE A 368 6.98 17.25 -4.16
N GLN A 369 8.22 17.65 -4.51
CA GLN A 369 9.27 18.00 -3.55
C GLN A 369 8.85 19.12 -2.59
N LYS A 370 8.03 20.08 -3.04
CA LYS A 370 7.48 21.13 -2.17
C LYS A 370 6.52 20.58 -1.11
N LEU A 371 5.87 19.45 -1.37
CA LEU A 371 4.82 18.88 -0.52
C LEU A 371 5.32 17.77 0.40
N ILE A 372 6.47 17.15 0.09
CA ILE A 372 7.12 16.11 0.89
C ILE A 372 8.20 16.74 1.77
N THR A 373 8.03 16.66 3.08
CA THR A 373 9.04 17.06 4.05
C THR A 373 10.13 15.99 4.19
N TYR A 374 11.31 16.39 4.63
CA TYR A 374 12.38 15.43 4.94
C TYR A 374 11.97 14.41 6.00
N ASN A 375 11.18 14.81 7.01
CA ASN A 375 10.67 13.91 8.04
C ASN A 375 9.75 12.83 7.46
N GLN A 376 8.92 13.16 6.45
CA GLN A 376 8.12 12.18 5.71
C GLN A 376 9.00 11.19 4.96
N ALA A 377 9.99 11.68 4.20
CA ALA A 377 10.92 10.80 3.49
C ALA A 377 11.70 9.91 4.46
N ARG A 378 12.20 10.46 5.58
CA ARG A 378 12.84 9.70 6.64
C ARG A 378 11.93 8.64 7.26
N GLY A 379 10.67 8.96 7.54
CA GLY A 379 9.73 8.01 8.12
C GLY A 379 9.37 6.88 7.15
N ALA A 380 9.19 7.20 5.88
CA ALA A 380 8.80 6.23 4.86
C ALA A 380 9.96 5.30 4.45
N PHE A 381 11.17 5.85 4.35
CA PHE A 381 12.31 5.15 3.78
C PHE A 381 13.43 4.90 4.79
N GLY A 382 13.48 5.55 5.95
CA GLY A 382 14.55 5.35 6.93
C GLY A 382 15.85 6.09 6.63
N PHE A 383 15.81 7.16 5.85
CA PHE A 383 16.97 8.00 5.58
C PHE A 383 17.53 8.68 6.83
N THR A 384 18.83 8.93 6.84
CA THR A 384 19.56 9.56 7.94
C THR A 384 20.15 10.90 7.51
N GLY A 385 20.59 11.72 8.48
CA GLY A 385 21.27 12.99 8.18
C GLY A 385 22.62 12.83 7.45
N SER A 386 23.12 11.59 7.32
CA SER A 386 24.31 11.25 6.54
C SER A 386 24.03 10.86 5.09
N ASP A 387 22.77 10.63 4.71
CA ASP A 387 22.42 10.29 3.33
C ASP A 387 22.48 11.51 2.40
N SER A 388 22.81 11.28 1.14
CA SER A 388 22.84 12.36 0.14
C SER A 388 21.44 12.93 -0.11
N VAL A 389 21.37 14.21 -0.46
CA VAL A 389 20.11 14.87 -0.83
C VAL A 389 19.44 14.22 -2.04
N GLY A 390 20.22 13.57 -2.91
CA GLY A 390 19.71 12.77 -4.04
C GLY A 390 18.80 11.65 -3.56
N LYS A 391 19.26 10.83 -2.60
CA LYS A 391 18.44 9.73 -2.04
C LYS A 391 17.12 10.22 -1.44
N SER A 392 17.18 11.31 -0.66
CA SER A 392 16.00 11.84 0.03
C SER A 392 14.99 12.48 -0.94
N SER A 393 15.47 13.10 -2.02
CA SER A 393 14.62 13.77 -3.01
C SER A 393 14.11 12.86 -4.11
N PHE A 394 14.70 11.67 -4.30
CA PHE A 394 14.35 10.71 -5.33
C PHE A 394 12.88 10.23 -5.25
N CYS A 395 12.28 10.18 -4.06
CA CYS A 395 10.87 9.82 -3.93
C CYS A 395 9.93 10.67 -4.79
N ALA A 396 10.28 11.94 -5.02
CA ALA A 396 9.51 12.81 -5.91
C ALA A 396 9.71 12.49 -7.40
N ILE A 397 10.88 11.98 -7.78
CA ILE A 397 11.21 11.54 -9.13
C ILE A 397 10.39 10.29 -9.46
N GLN A 398 10.39 9.27 -8.59
CA GLN A 398 9.58 8.05 -8.78
C GLN A 398 8.07 8.30 -8.69
N ALA A 399 7.63 9.30 -7.92
CA ALA A 399 6.23 9.68 -7.80
C ALA A 399 5.68 10.35 -9.07
N SER A 400 6.50 11.16 -9.74
CA SER A 400 6.07 12.04 -10.84
C SER A 400 5.40 11.31 -12.02
N PRO A 401 5.87 10.12 -12.48
CA PRO A 401 5.20 9.35 -13.52
C PRO A 401 3.79 8.84 -13.17
N SER A 402 3.37 8.94 -11.90
CA SER A 402 2.01 8.60 -11.46
C SER A 402 0.94 9.62 -11.91
N PHE A 403 1.37 10.77 -12.46
CA PHE A 403 0.49 11.83 -12.91
C PHE A 403 0.58 12.02 -14.41
N SER A 404 -0.57 12.01 -15.10
CA SER A 404 -0.65 12.14 -16.57
C SER A 404 0.00 13.42 -17.10
N THR A 405 -0.01 14.52 -16.34
CA THR A 405 0.62 15.78 -16.77
C THR A 405 2.15 15.71 -16.82
N THR A 406 2.76 14.61 -16.38
CA THR A 406 4.20 14.32 -16.60
C THR A 406 4.48 13.96 -18.06
N PHE A 407 3.47 13.52 -18.81
CA PHE A 407 3.59 13.07 -20.19
C PHE A 407 2.68 13.89 -21.14
N PRO A 408 2.97 15.20 -21.33
CA PRO A 408 2.10 16.08 -22.12
C PRO A 408 1.98 15.66 -23.59
N SER A 409 2.99 14.99 -24.16
CA SER A 409 2.91 14.43 -25.52
C SER A 409 1.89 13.30 -25.66
N ILE A 410 1.66 12.53 -24.58
CA ILE A 410 0.72 11.41 -24.56
C ILE A 410 -0.68 11.87 -24.12
N PHE A 411 -0.74 12.72 -23.10
CA PHE A 411 -1.99 13.05 -22.39
C PHE A 411 -2.40 14.52 -22.45
N GLY A 412 -1.59 15.40 -23.04
CA GLY A 412 -1.79 16.85 -22.98
C GLY A 412 -1.84 17.35 -21.53
N ASP A 413 -2.73 18.32 -21.27
CA ASP A 413 -2.93 18.90 -19.94
C ASP A 413 -3.95 18.15 -19.07
N ARG A 414 -4.36 16.94 -19.47
CA ARG A 414 -5.41 16.18 -18.77
C ARG A 414 -4.93 15.72 -17.40
N LYS A 415 -5.80 15.89 -16.39
CA LYS A 415 -5.60 15.50 -14.99
C LYS A 415 -6.60 14.45 -14.49
N ASP A 416 -7.57 14.12 -15.33
CA ASP A 416 -8.67 13.18 -15.08
C ASP A 416 -8.33 11.72 -15.41
N ILE A 417 -7.12 11.47 -15.93
CA ILE A 417 -6.60 10.14 -16.28
C ILE A 417 -5.98 9.49 -15.05
N MET A 418 -6.52 8.35 -14.64
CA MET A 418 -5.97 7.59 -13.53
C MET A 418 -4.74 6.77 -13.97
N CYS A 419 -3.82 6.51 -13.05
CA CYS A 419 -2.65 5.66 -13.26
C CYS A 419 -2.82 4.33 -12.49
N LEU A 420 -2.48 3.20 -13.11
CA LEU A 420 -2.38 1.89 -12.45
C LEU A 420 -0.92 1.44 -12.41
N ILE A 421 -0.43 1.11 -11.21
CA ILE A 421 0.96 0.77 -10.96
C ILE A 421 1.11 -0.70 -10.53
N PRO A 422 1.43 -1.61 -11.46
CA PRO A 422 1.86 -2.98 -11.13
C PRO A 422 3.30 -3.01 -10.63
N GLN A 423 3.49 -3.54 -9.43
CA GLN A 423 4.79 -3.59 -8.75
C GLN A 423 4.86 -4.71 -7.71
N ALA A 424 6.05 -5.01 -7.21
CA ALA A 424 6.20 -5.79 -5.97
C ALA A 424 5.84 -4.91 -4.75
N ILE A 425 5.39 -5.55 -3.66
CA ILE A 425 4.90 -4.84 -2.47
C ILE A 425 5.96 -3.96 -1.79
N ASP A 426 7.26 -4.23 -1.98
CA ASP A 426 8.36 -3.40 -1.42
C ASP A 426 8.42 -1.98 -1.97
N GLN A 427 7.77 -1.72 -3.12
CA GLN A 427 7.71 -0.39 -3.72
C GLN A 427 6.52 0.46 -3.25
N ASP A 428 5.56 -0.12 -2.53
CA ASP A 428 4.38 0.60 -2.01
C ASP A 428 4.73 1.86 -1.18
N PRO A 429 5.82 1.93 -0.38
CA PRO A 429 6.18 3.15 0.34
C PRO A 429 6.31 4.40 -0.56
N TYR A 430 6.86 4.27 -1.77
CA TYR A 430 6.93 5.38 -2.74
C TYR A 430 5.55 5.88 -3.14
N PHE A 431 4.65 4.94 -3.44
CA PHE A 431 3.34 5.27 -3.96
C PHE A 431 2.34 5.61 -2.87
N ARG A 432 2.58 5.19 -1.64
CA ARG A 432 1.86 5.67 -0.47
C ARG A 432 2.11 7.17 -0.27
N VAL A 433 3.37 7.60 -0.28
CA VAL A 433 3.72 9.03 -0.24
C VAL A 433 3.15 9.77 -1.44
N THR A 434 3.19 9.16 -2.63
CA THR A 434 2.60 9.73 -3.86
C THR A 434 1.08 9.96 -3.72
N ARG A 435 0.36 9.01 -3.12
CA ARG A 435 -1.09 9.09 -2.90
C ARG A 435 -1.47 10.17 -1.89
N ASP A 436 -0.60 10.46 -0.92
CA ASP A 436 -0.82 11.53 0.06
C ASP A 436 -0.63 12.92 -0.57
N VAL A 437 0.31 13.08 -1.50
CA VAL A 437 0.55 14.37 -2.17
C VAL A 437 -0.44 14.65 -3.30
N ALA A 438 -0.99 13.61 -3.94
CA ALA A 438 -1.81 13.75 -5.15
C ALA A 438 -3.00 14.72 -4.98
N PRO A 439 -3.84 14.64 -3.92
CA PRO A 439 -4.96 15.57 -3.74
C PRO A 439 -4.51 17.02 -3.54
N ARG A 440 -3.37 17.24 -2.84
CA ARG A 440 -2.78 18.57 -2.61
C ARG A 440 -2.27 19.21 -3.90
N MET A 441 -1.99 18.42 -4.93
CA MET A 441 -1.65 18.88 -6.28
C MET A 441 -2.87 19.02 -7.21
N GLY A 442 -4.08 18.67 -6.74
CA GLY A 442 -5.27 18.59 -7.58
C GLY A 442 -5.19 17.46 -8.63
N MET A 443 -4.47 16.36 -8.31
CA MET A 443 -4.31 15.19 -9.16
C MET A 443 -5.04 13.97 -8.58
N LEU A 444 -5.35 12.99 -9.43
CA LEU A 444 -5.91 11.72 -8.98
C LEU A 444 -4.86 10.86 -8.27
N LYS A 445 -5.28 10.13 -7.23
CA LYS A 445 -4.44 9.11 -6.58
C LYS A 445 -4.19 7.96 -7.57
N PRO A 446 -2.95 7.46 -7.72
CA PRO A 446 -2.71 6.25 -8.51
C PRO A 446 -3.31 5.02 -7.83
N ALA A 447 -3.89 4.11 -8.61
CA ALA A 447 -4.22 2.76 -8.18
C ALA A 447 -2.97 1.88 -8.21
N LEU A 448 -2.86 0.95 -7.26
CA LEU A 448 -1.71 0.06 -7.14
C LEU A 448 -2.16 -1.40 -7.18
N ILE A 449 -1.32 -2.28 -7.72
CA ILE A 449 -1.52 -3.73 -7.65
C ILE A 449 -0.19 -4.42 -7.35
N HIS A 450 -0.17 -5.22 -6.29
CA HIS A 450 1.07 -5.70 -5.67
C HIS A 450 1.30 -7.19 -5.88
N SER A 451 2.51 -7.54 -6.31
CA SER A 451 2.99 -8.90 -6.36
C SER A 451 3.68 -9.32 -5.06
N LYS A 452 3.65 -10.62 -4.80
CA LYS A 452 4.58 -11.32 -3.92
C LYS A 452 6.00 -11.23 -4.48
N PHE A 453 6.99 -11.48 -3.64
CA PHE A 453 8.38 -11.57 -4.04
C PHE A 453 8.67 -12.90 -4.74
N PHE A 454 9.44 -12.84 -5.83
CA PHE A 454 10.01 -14.03 -6.43
C PHE A 454 11.15 -14.55 -5.53
N PRO A 455 11.06 -15.79 -4.99
CA PRO A 455 11.97 -16.25 -3.96
C PRO A 455 13.39 -16.48 -4.50
N ALA A 456 14.39 -16.32 -3.63
CA ALA A 456 15.75 -16.77 -3.93
C ALA A 456 15.80 -18.30 -4.06
N LEU A 457 16.79 -18.85 -4.77
CA LEU A 457 16.92 -20.30 -4.91
C LEU A 457 17.07 -21.02 -3.56
N GLN A 458 17.66 -20.35 -2.57
CA GLN A 458 17.94 -20.92 -1.24
C GLN A 458 16.71 -21.06 -0.34
N GLY A 459 15.59 -20.42 -0.67
CA GLY A 459 14.39 -20.44 0.16
C GLY A 459 13.61 -19.13 0.18
N HIS A 460 12.58 -19.10 1.02
CA HIS A 460 11.58 -18.02 1.07
C HIS A 460 11.95 -16.83 1.98
N LYS A 461 13.10 -16.89 2.67
CA LYS A 461 13.53 -15.83 3.60
C LYS A 461 13.96 -14.55 2.89
N THR A 462 14.44 -14.67 1.65
CA THR A 462 14.97 -13.54 0.88
C THR A 462 14.41 -13.54 -0.55
N LYS A 463 14.34 -12.33 -1.14
CA LYS A 463 14.00 -12.16 -2.56
C LYS A 463 15.19 -12.47 -3.47
N MET A 464 14.91 -12.91 -4.70
CA MET A 464 15.94 -13.01 -5.73
C MET A 464 16.61 -11.64 -5.96
N SER A 465 17.94 -11.61 -5.99
CA SER A 465 18.73 -10.40 -6.23
C SER A 465 19.85 -10.66 -7.24
N GLY A 466 20.05 -9.73 -8.18
CA GLY A 466 21.17 -9.76 -9.12
C GLY A 466 22.56 -9.68 -8.47
N SER A 467 22.65 -9.27 -7.19
CA SER A 467 23.92 -9.14 -6.47
C SER A 467 24.56 -10.47 -6.03
N VAL A 468 23.84 -11.60 -6.16
CA VAL A 468 24.33 -12.93 -5.76
C VAL A 468 24.39 -13.84 -7.00
N GLY A 469 25.41 -13.64 -7.83
CA GLY A 469 25.47 -14.20 -9.20
C GLY A 469 25.35 -15.73 -9.31
N ASN A 470 25.79 -16.48 -8.30
CA ASN A 470 25.74 -17.95 -8.32
C ASN A 470 24.34 -18.53 -8.01
N THR A 471 23.41 -17.72 -7.52
CA THR A 471 22.11 -18.18 -6.98
C THR A 471 20.92 -17.53 -7.65
N THR A 472 21.16 -16.77 -8.71
CA THR A 472 20.15 -16.01 -9.45
C THR A 472 20.08 -16.53 -10.87
N ILE A 473 18.87 -16.84 -11.35
CA ILE A 473 18.64 -17.24 -12.74
C ILE A 473 18.49 -15.97 -13.59
N MET A 474 19.49 -15.73 -14.44
CA MET A 474 19.52 -14.60 -15.36
C MET A 474 18.77 -14.96 -16.64
N VAL A 475 18.18 -13.97 -17.32
CA VAL A 475 17.54 -14.23 -18.63
C VAL A 475 18.57 -14.58 -19.72
N THR A 476 19.85 -14.30 -19.48
CA THR A 476 21.00 -14.66 -20.33
C THR A 476 21.64 -16.00 -19.99
N ASP A 477 21.19 -16.69 -18.93
CA ASP A 477 21.79 -17.98 -18.56
C ASP A 477 21.58 -19.02 -19.68
N THR A 478 22.62 -19.81 -19.93
CA THR A 478 22.55 -20.97 -20.84
C THR A 478 21.75 -22.11 -20.20
N PRO A 479 21.23 -23.06 -21.00
CA PRO A 479 20.52 -24.22 -20.45
C PRO A 479 21.35 -25.02 -19.43
N LYS A 480 22.66 -25.08 -19.62
CA LYS A 480 23.58 -25.74 -18.69
C LYS A 480 23.70 -24.98 -17.36
N GLU A 481 23.77 -23.66 -17.40
CA GLU A 481 23.83 -22.83 -16.18
C GLU A 481 22.53 -22.90 -15.40
N ILE A 482 21.38 -22.80 -16.07
CA ILE A 482 20.05 -22.96 -15.44
C ILE A 482 19.97 -24.31 -14.73
N LYS A 483 20.30 -25.40 -15.44
CA LYS A 483 20.28 -26.75 -14.86
C LYS A 483 21.20 -26.87 -13.65
N ASN A 484 22.43 -26.37 -13.75
CA ASN A 484 23.39 -26.41 -12.65
C ASN A 484 22.90 -25.62 -11.44
N LYS A 485 22.35 -24.42 -11.65
CA LYS A 485 21.85 -23.56 -10.58
C LYS A 485 20.65 -24.20 -9.86
N ILE A 486 19.67 -24.70 -10.61
CA ILE A 486 18.49 -25.38 -10.05
C ILE A 486 18.89 -26.65 -9.30
N MET A 487 19.70 -27.50 -9.90
CA MET A 487 20.07 -28.78 -9.27
C MET A 487 20.86 -28.57 -7.98
N LYS A 488 21.78 -27.60 -7.96
CA LYS A 488 22.70 -27.39 -6.84
C LYS A 488 22.16 -26.51 -5.73
N TYR A 489 21.39 -25.48 -6.06
CA TYR A 489 21.06 -24.40 -5.11
C TYR A 489 19.57 -24.25 -4.81
N CYS A 490 18.69 -24.81 -5.63
CA CYS A 490 17.24 -24.72 -5.41
C CYS A 490 16.85 -25.58 -4.20
N PHE A 491 16.35 -24.94 -3.15
CA PHE A 491 15.86 -25.59 -1.94
C PHE A 491 14.67 -26.50 -2.26
N SER A 492 14.60 -27.63 -1.55
CA SER A 492 13.62 -28.70 -1.76
C SER A 492 12.83 -28.92 -0.48
N GLY A 493 11.51 -29.01 -0.61
CA GLY A 493 10.61 -29.49 0.43
C GLY A 493 10.38 -31.01 0.41
N GLY A 494 10.98 -31.72 -0.54
CA GLY A 494 11.03 -33.19 -0.58
C GLY A 494 12.03 -33.82 0.40
N GLN A 495 12.00 -35.14 0.49
CA GLN A 495 12.78 -35.93 1.46
C GLN A 495 14.22 -36.21 1.00
N GLU A 496 15.10 -36.55 1.95
CA GLU A 496 16.52 -36.85 1.68
C GLU A 496 16.73 -38.09 0.79
N THR A 497 15.84 -39.09 0.90
CA THR A 497 15.93 -40.35 0.15
C THR A 497 14.69 -40.58 -0.69
N ALA A 498 14.85 -41.30 -1.81
CA ALA A 498 13.73 -41.65 -2.67
C ALA A 498 12.68 -42.50 -1.96
N GLU A 499 13.08 -43.40 -1.05
CA GLU A 499 12.17 -44.23 -0.26
C GLU A 499 11.30 -43.39 0.66
N GLU A 500 11.91 -42.45 1.41
CA GLU A 500 11.16 -41.52 2.24
C GLU A 500 10.26 -40.61 1.40
N GLN A 501 10.73 -40.13 0.24
CA GLN A 501 9.90 -39.34 -0.66
C GLN A 501 8.68 -40.11 -1.13
N ARG A 502 8.81 -41.41 -1.49
CA ARG A 502 7.66 -42.25 -1.85
C ARG A 502 6.68 -42.46 -0.70
N ARG A 503 7.15 -42.43 0.54
CA ARG A 503 6.35 -42.72 1.74
C ARG A 503 5.67 -41.48 2.33
N LEU A 504 6.41 -40.37 2.41
CA LEU A 504 6.01 -39.15 3.12
C LEU A 504 5.63 -38.01 2.17
N GLY A 505 6.06 -38.08 0.91
CA GLY A 505 5.87 -36.99 -0.05
C GLY A 505 6.69 -35.74 0.27
N ALA A 506 6.39 -34.65 -0.46
CA ALA A 506 7.05 -33.35 -0.29
C ALA A 506 6.14 -32.31 0.37
N ASN A 507 6.73 -31.41 1.15
CA ASN A 507 6.08 -30.21 1.63
C ASN A 507 6.16 -29.11 0.55
N LEU A 508 5.04 -28.82 -0.11
CA LEU A 508 4.97 -27.82 -1.19
C LEU A 508 5.12 -26.38 -0.70
N ASP A 509 4.77 -26.09 0.56
CA ASP A 509 4.77 -24.72 1.10
C ASP A 509 6.18 -24.13 1.21
N VAL A 510 7.19 -25.00 1.29
CA VAL A 510 8.60 -24.61 1.41
C VAL A 510 9.43 -24.95 0.17
N ASP A 511 8.85 -25.64 -0.83
CA ASP A 511 9.61 -26.10 -1.99
C ASP A 511 9.73 -25.00 -3.06
N VAL A 512 10.96 -24.52 -3.24
CA VAL A 512 11.26 -23.42 -4.17
C VAL A 512 11.06 -23.84 -5.63
N ALA A 513 11.28 -25.10 -5.97
CA ALA A 513 11.12 -25.56 -7.34
C ALA A 513 9.64 -25.55 -7.76
N TYR A 514 8.77 -26.04 -6.88
CA TYR A 514 7.32 -25.98 -7.05
C TYR A 514 6.81 -24.54 -7.07
N GLU A 515 7.30 -23.67 -6.17
CA GLU A 515 6.93 -22.26 -6.18
C GLU A 515 7.37 -21.57 -7.48
N TYR A 516 8.55 -21.86 -8.04
CA TYR A 516 8.95 -21.29 -9.34
C TYR A 516 8.01 -21.74 -10.47
N LEU A 517 7.59 -23.01 -10.48
CA LEU A 517 6.60 -23.52 -11.43
C LEU A 517 5.27 -22.75 -11.33
N ARG A 518 4.87 -22.34 -10.13
CA ARG A 518 3.67 -21.50 -9.93
C ARG A 518 3.74 -20.18 -10.71
N TYR A 519 4.92 -19.59 -10.86
CA TYR A 519 5.13 -18.39 -11.67
C TYR A 519 5.26 -18.69 -13.17
N ILE A 520 6.02 -19.69 -13.57
CA ILE A 520 6.42 -19.84 -14.98
C ILE A 520 5.53 -20.78 -15.80
N MET A 521 4.84 -21.73 -15.16
CA MET A 521 4.06 -22.74 -15.87
C MET A 521 2.69 -22.17 -16.24
N ASP A 522 2.40 -22.07 -17.54
CA ASP A 522 1.12 -21.54 -18.05
C ASP A 522 -0.05 -22.53 -17.89
N ASP A 523 0.22 -23.82 -17.93
CA ASP A 523 -0.77 -24.90 -17.84
C ASP A 523 -1.15 -25.14 -16.38
N ASP A 524 -2.40 -24.80 -16.03
CA ASP A 524 -2.93 -24.94 -14.67
C ASP A 524 -3.14 -26.41 -14.29
N GLU A 525 -3.64 -27.24 -15.20
CA GLU A 525 -3.93 -28.65 -14.94
C GLU A 525 -2.62 -29.41 -14.71
N LYS A 526 -1.60 -29.14 -15.53
CA LYS A 526 -0.25 -29.70 -15.34
C LYS A 526 0.37 -29.23 -14.03
N PHE A 527 0.21 -27.97 -13.65
CA PHE A 527 0.73 -27.42 -12.40
C PHE A 527 0.08 -28.09 -11.18
N GLU A 528 -1.25 -28.26 -11.19
CA GLU A 528 -2.01 -28.95 -10.15
C GLU A 528 -1.58 -30.42 -10.05
N GLN A 529 -1.48 -31.13 -11.18
CA GLN A 529 -1.05 -32.53 -11.20
C GLN A 529 0.36 -32.73 -10.63
N ILE A 530 1.29 -31.82 -10.93
CA ILE A 530 2.65 -31.85 -10.35
C ILE A 530 2.58 -31.68 -8.82
N GLY A 531 1.71 -30.79 -8.33
CA GLY A 531 1.50 -30.60 -6.90
C GLY A 531 1.00 -31.86 -6.21
N GLU A 532 -0.04 -32.49 -6.76
CA GLU A 532 -0.59 -33.75 -6.25
C GLU A 532 0.44 -34.89 -6.28
N ASP A 533 1.13 -35.06 -7.41
CA ASP A 533 2.09 -36.13 -7.58
C ASP A 533 3.33 -35.93 -6.69
N TYR A 534 3.79 -34.69 -6.50
CA TYR A 534 4.96 -34.41 -5.67
C TYR A 534 4.65 -34.50 -4.17
N SER A 535 3.51 -33.96 -3.75
CA SER A 535 3.06 -34.04 -2.34
C SER A 535 2.67 -35.46 -1.91
N SER A 536 2.23 -36.32 -2.83
CA SER A 536 1.96 -37.74 -2.55
C SER A 536 3.19 -38.65 -2.64
N GLY A 537 4.34 -38.14 -3.10
CA GLY A 537 5.54 -38.94 -3.32
C GLY A 537 5.58 -39.70 -4.64
N LYS A 538 4.60 -39.52 -5.53
CA LYS A 538 4.61 -40.07 -6.89
C LYS A 538 5.69 -39.44 -7.79
N LEU A 539 6.05 -38.18 -7.56
CA LEU A 539 7.23 -37.54 -8.14
C LEU A 539 8.36 -37.41 -7.12
N LEU A 540 9.59 -37.59 -7.60
CA LEU A 540 10.81 -37.30 -6.86
C LEU A 540 11.24 -35.84 -7.07
N THR A 541 11.94 -35.24 -6.10
CA THR A 541 12.48 -33.87 -6.19
C THR A 541 13.30 -33.64 -7.47
N GLY A 542 14.13 -34.61 -7.86
CA GLY A 542 14.92 -34.51 -9.08
C GLY A 542 14.08 -34.40 -10.35
N GLU A 543 12.91 -35.05 -10.37
CA GLU A 543 11.98 -35.00 -11.50
C GLU A 543 11.29 -33.63 -11.58
N VAL A 544 10.82 -33.10 -10.45
CA VAL A 544 10.23 -31.75 -10.37
C VAL A 544 11.24 -30.68 -10.77
N LYS A 545 12.50 -30.79 -10.31
CA LYS A 545 13.59 -29.89 -10.72
C LYS A 545 13.88 -29.98 -12.22
N ASN A 546 13.81 -31.16 -12.83
CA ASN A 546 13.97 -31.29 -14.29
C ASN A 546 12.82 -30.60 -15.05
N ILE A 547 11.58 -30.77 -14.59
CA ILE A 547 10.42 -30.05 -15.18
C ILE A 547 10.63 -28.54 -15.10
N LEU A 548 11.06 -28.04 -13.93
CA LEU A 548 11.40 -26.62 -13.77
C LEU A 548 12.50 -26.17 -14.73
N VAL A 549 13.58 -26.95 -14.86
CA VAL A 549 14.67 -26.63 -15.80
C VAL A 549 14.14 -26.51 -17.23
N ASP A 550 13.28 -27.43 -17.66
CA ASP A 550 12.74 -27.42 -19.03
C ASP A 550 11.88 -26.17 -19.30
N GLU A 551 10.99 -25.81 -18.37
CA GLU A 551 10.16 -24.61 -18.49
C GLU A 551 11.00 -23.32 -18.43
N LEU A 552 12.03 -23.27 -17.59
CA LEU A 552 12.96 -22.14 -17.52
C LEU A 552 13.79 -21.99 -18.79
N VAL A 553 14.32 -23.09 -19.33
CA VAL A 553 15.09 -23.09 -20.60
C VAL A 553 14.22 -22.61 -21.75
N LYS A 554 12.95 -23.04 -21.79
CA LYS A 554 12.00 -22.55 -22.78
C LYS A 554 11.78 -21.05 -22.65
N LEU A 555 11.52 -20.56 -21.43
CA LEU A 555 11.27 -19.15 -21.16
C LEU A 555 12.48 -18.26 -21.47
N THR A 556 13.68 -18.62 -21.03
CA THR A 556 14.89 -17.83 -21.30
C THR A 556 15.27 -17.85 -22.77
N LYS A 557 15.13 -19.00 -23.46
CA LYS A 557 15.36 -19.08 -24.90
C LYS A 557 14.43 -18.17 -25.69
N GLN A 558 13.13 -18.18 -25.37
CA GLN A 558 12.16 -17.28 -26.02
C GLN A 558 12.51 -15.80 -25.80
N HIS A 559 12.90 -15.44 -24.58
CA HIS A 559 13.33 -14.09 -24.26
C HIS A 559 14.61 -13.69 -25.01
N GLN A 560 15.62 -14.56 -25.07
CA GLN A 560 16.87 -14.33 -25.80
C GLN A 560 16.62 -14.15 -27.31
N GLU A 561 15.74 -14.97 -27.90
CA GLU A 561 15.34 -14.86 -29.30
C GLU A 561 14.58 -13.55 -29.59
N ALA A 562 13.75 -13.10 -28.65
CA ALA A 562 13.06 -11.80 -28.75
C ALA A 562 14.05 -10.64 -28.63
N ARG A 563 14.95 -10.69 -27.63
CA ARG A 563 15.98 -9.66 -27.39
C ARG A 563 16.93 -9.52 -28.57
N ALA A 564 17.31 -10.63 -29.22
CA ALA A 564 18.17 -10.61 -30.40
C ALA A 564 17.57 -9.85 -31.60
N LYS A 565 16.25 -9.62 -31.61
CA LYS A 565 15.56 -8.83 -32.64
C LYS A 565 15.46 -7.36 -32.30
N VAL A 566 15.77 -6.96 -31.06
CA VAL A 566 15.70 -5.56 -30.62
C VAL A 566 16.90 -4.81 -31.17
N THR A 567 16.65 -3.83 -32.03
CA THR A 567 17.67 -2.95 -32.59
C THR A 567 17.79 -1.66 -31.78
N ASP A 568 18.91 -0.95 -31.91
CA ASP A 568 19.08 0.35 -31.25
C ASP A 568 18.06 1.39 -31.76
N ASP A 569 17.61 1.28 -33.01
CA ASP A 569 16.55 2.16 -33.54
C ASP A 569 15.18 1.84 -32.93
N MET A 570 14.89 0.57 -32.63
CA MET A 570 13.70 0.24 -31.84
C MET A 570 13.80 0.83 -30.44
N VAL A 571 14.96 0.73 -29.76
CA VAL A 571 15.15 1.33 -28.44
C VAL A 571 14.90 2.84 -28.48
N LYS A 572 15.50 3.55 -29.46
CA LYS A 572 15.27 4.99 -29.66
C LYS A 572 13.78 5.31 -29.87
N GLU A 573 13.07 4.49 -30.64
CA GLU A 573 11.65 4.70 -30.92
C GLU A 573 10.77 4.48 -29.68
N PHE A 574 11.05 3.44 -28.88
CA PHE A 574 10.38 3.24 -27.58
C PHE A 574 10.68 4.38 -26.59
N MET A 575 11.86 5.00 -26.71
CA MET A 575 12.32 6.08 -25.85
C MET A 575 12.11 7.49 -26.42
N ASN A 576 11.39 7.61 -27.53
CA ASN A 576 11.08 8.90 -28.14
C ASN A 576 9.86 9.56 -27.46
N PRO A 577 10.04 10.68 -26.74
CA PRO A 577 8.92 11.33 -26.04
C PRO A 577 7.93 12.04 -26.96
N ASN A 578 8.26 12.21 -28.25
CA ASN A 578 7.47 13.00 -29.21
C ASN A 578 6.77 12.14 -30.28
N ARG A 579 6.65 10.82 -30.04
CA ARG A 579 6.03 9.90 -30.98
C ARG A 579 4.51 9.99 -30.99
#